data_AF-A0A553ZA11-F1
#
_entry.id   AF-A0A553ZA11-F1
#
_cell.length_a   1.000
_cell.length_b   1.000
_cell.length_c   1.000
_cell.angle_alpha   90.00
_cell.angle_beta   90.00
_cell.angle_gamma   90.00
#
_symmetry.space_group_name_H-M   'P 1'
#
loop_
_entity.id
_entity.type
_entity.pdbx_description
1 polymer ?
#
loop_
_entity_poly.entity_id
_entity_poly.type
_entity_poly.pdbx_seq_one_letter_code
_entity_poly.pdbx_strand_id
1 'polypeptide(L)'
;MYLSARPAAAGVALVLTALTATACAPSTSGGAAGGESRTGTLRVWLFREVGNAPKEKVVRQAVADFTAAHQGVKVTVDYIPVDTRAQRVEADRRRRGARRDGIRRRLQPPGRRLRQGQGRVRVVPLPGRKKGEIAPAFAGGNNIGVLRSTGHRTLAVDLTKRLAGKEAQRGLFDAMGFLPTFADVRAEAAKRRPYVKPFVHTLDAGAEFVPVTPGWATVDASLVLPTMYQQIVSGRKSVDAAAAEAARAMDGAFHK
;
A
#
# COMPACT_ATOMS: atom_id res chain seq x y z
N MET A 1 -43.23 -35.94 -65.02
CA MET A 1 -43.93 -37.11 -64.47
C MET A 1 -43.41 -37.32 -63.06
N TYR A 2 -44.27 -37.02 -62.07
CA TYR A 2 -44.19 -37.25 -60.61
C TYR A 2 -43.00 -36.66 -59.83
N LEU A 3 -43.10 -36.26 -58.56
CA LEU A 3 -44.14 -35.69 -57.67
C LEU A 3 -43.39 -35.48 -56.35
N SER A 4 -43.80 -34.47 -55.58
CA SER A 4 -43.48 -34.26 -54.17
C SER A 4 -43.50 -35.54 -53.31
N ALA A 5 -42.66 -35.59 -52.28
CA ALA A 5 -43.09 -36.04 -50.94
C ALA A 5 -42.12 -35.60 -49.84
N ARG A 6 -42.63 -34.81 -48.89
CA ARG A 6 -42.17 -34.81 -47.49
C ARG A 6 -42.87 -35.96 -46.76
N PRO A 7 -42.24 -36.51 -45.71
CA PRO A 7 -42.98 -36.76 -44.48
C PRO A 7 -42.32 -36.13 -43.25
N ALA A 8 -43.19 -35.78 -42.31
CA ALA A 8 -42.89 -35.35 -40.94
C ALA A 8 -42.89 -36.53 -39.97
N ALA A 9 -42.61 -36.24 -38.69
CA ALA A 9 -42.63 -37.09 -37.49
C ALA A 9 -41.30 -37.83 -37.18
N ALA A 10 -40.80 -37.94 -35.95
CA ALA A 10 -41.26 -37.56 -34.61
C ALA A 10 -40.02 -37.30 -33.73
N GLY A 11 -40.19 -36.55 -32.64
CA GLY A 11 -39.10 -36.07 -31.79
C GLY A 11 -38.51 -37.08 -30.82
N VAL A 12 -37.24 -36.83 -30.44
CA VAL A 12 -36.66 -37.16 -29.13
C VAL A 12 -35.73 -36.00 -28.76
N ALA A 13 -36.13 -35.21 -27.76
CA ALA A 13 -35.28 -34.20 -27.16
C ALA A 13 -34.26 -34.90 -26.25
N LEU A 14 -32.98 -34.84 -26.60
CA LEU A 14 -31.88 -35.33 -25.77
C LEU A 14 -31.13 -34.10 -25.23
N VAL A 15 -31.49 -33.70 -24.00
CA VAL A 15 -30.77 -32.68 -23.23
C VAL A 15 -29.47 -33.30 -22.76
N LEU A 16 -28.37 -33.01 -23.45
CA LEU A 16 -27.01 -33.30 -22.99
C LEU A 16 -26.44 -32.08 -22.29
N THR A 17 -26.60 -32.05 -20.97
CA THR A 17 -25.91 -31.14 -20.06
C THR A 17 -24.42 -31.52 -20.01
N ALA A 18 -23.58 -30.78 -20.73
CA ALA A 18 -22.13 -30.85 -20.57
C ALA A 18 -21.72 -30.07 -19.31
N LEU A 19 -21.43 -30.78 -18.22
CA LEU A 19 -20.73 -30.24 -17.06
C LEU A 19 -19.27 -29.97 -17.43
N THR A 20 -18.89 -28.70 -17.61
CA THR A 20 -17.48 -28.30 -17.57
C THR A 20 -17.05 -28.12 -16.12
N ALA A 21 -16.28 -29.08 -15.61
CA ALA A 21 -15.60 -28.97 -14.33
C ALA A 21 -14.43 -27.99 -14.44
N THR A 22 -14.52 -26.83 -13.80
CA THR A 22 -13.36 -25.95 -13.55
C THR A 22 -12.99 -26.01 -12.07
N ALA A 23 -11.74 -26.41 -11.85
CA ALA A 23 -11.09 -26.66 -10.58
C ALA A 23 -11.18 -25.50 -9.58
N CYS A 24 -11.34 -25.87 -8.31
CA CYS A 24 -11.29 -24.98 -7.15
C CYS A 24 -9.90 -24.35 -6.99
N ALA A 25 -9.81 -23.02 -7.08
CA ALA A 25 -8.82 -22.26 -6.33
C ALA A 25 -9.38 -21.98 -4.92
N PRO A 26 -8.58 -22.01 -3.85
CA PRO A 26 -9.09 -21.84 -2.49
C PRO A 26 -9.58 -20.41 -2.30
N SER A 27 -10.90 -20.26 -2.41
CA SER A 27 -11.61 -19.04 -2.05
C SER A 27 -11.63 -18.97 -0.53
N THR A 28 -10.91 -18.00 0.04
CA THR A 28 -11.13 -17.62 1.44
C THR A 28 -12.47 -16.89 1.54
N SER A 29 -13.57 -17.65 1.55
CA SER A 29 -14.92 -17.15 1.78
C SER A 29 -15.27 -17.19 3.25
N GLY A 30 -15.77 -16.07 3.77
CA GLY A 30 -16.35 -15.97 5.10
C GLY A 30 -17.06 -14.63 5.28
N GLY A 31 -18.13 -14.42 4.51
CA GLY A 31 -19.01 -13.25 4.61
C GLY A 31 -20.12 -13.24 3.54
N ALA A 32 -21.25 -13.86 3.89
CA ALA A 32 -22.63 -13.77 3.38
C ALA A 32 -22.90 -13.30 1.93
N ALA A 33 -23.63 -14.15 1.20
CA ALA A 33 -24.38 -13.84 0.00
C ALA A 33 -25.56 -12.89 0.29
N GLY A 34 -25.27 -11.61 0.44
CA GLY A 34 -26.18 -10.52 0.12
C GLY A 34 -25.49 -9.69 -0.96
N GLY A 35 -26.17 -9.44 -2.09
CA GLY A 35 -25.57 -8.70 -3.20
C GLY A 35 -24.98 -7.38 -2.72
N GLU A 36 -23.66 -7.23 -2.86
CA GLU A 36 -22.96 -6.03 -2.40
C GLU A 36 -23.46 -4.81 -3.19
N SER A 37 -23.76 -3.71 -2.49
CA SER A 37 -24.26 -2.49 -3.13
C SER A 37 -23.24 -1.92 -4.12
N ARG A 38 -23.64 -1.84 -5.40
CA ARG A 38 -22.84 -1.26 -6.50
C ARG A 38 -22.88 0.27 -6.55
N THR A 39 -23.61 0.89 -5.64
CA THR A 39 -23.70 2.35 -5.46
C THR A 39 -23.41 2.68 -3.99
N GLY A 40 -23.12 3.95 -3.69
CA GLY A 40 -22.86 4.41 -2.32
C GLY A 40 -21.64 5.30 -2.20
N THR A 41 -21.17 5.52 -0.97
CA THR A 41 -20.02 6.38 -0.69
C THR A 41 -18.83 5.60 -0.18
N LEU A 42 -17.73 5.62 -0.93
CA LEU A 42 -16.43 5.10 -0.49
C LEU A 42 -15.67 6.17 0.30
N ARG A 43 -15.19 5.81 1.49
CA ARG A 43 -14.30 6.64 2.30
C ARG A 43 -12.88 6.13 2.16
N VAL A 44 -11.98 6.99 1.70
CA VAL A 44 -10.56 6.68 1.53
C VAL A 44 -9.76 7.58 2.46
N TRP A 45 -8.83 7.00 3.21
CA TRP A 45 -7.87 7.76 3.99
C TRP A 45 -6.47 7.51 3.44
N LEU A 46 -5.76 8.59 3.12
CA LEU A 46 -4.39 8.54 2.61
C LEU A 46 -3.49 9.34 3.54
N PHE A 47 -2.25 8.90 3.73
CA PHE A 47 -1.28 9.72 4.46
C PHE A 47 -1.03 11.05 3.75
N ARG A 48 -0.90 12.11 4.54
CA ARG A 48 -0.52 13.43 4.07
C ARG A 48 0.99 13.54 4.00
N GLU A 49 1.49 13.92 2.83
CA GLU A 49 2.92 14.19 2.60
C GLU A 49 3.26 15.66 2.83
N VAL A 50 4.54 15.97 3.04
CA VAL A 50 5.04 17.34 2.94
C VAL A 50 4.86 17.80 1.49
N GLY A 51 4.19 18.93 1.28
CA GLY A 51 3.87 19.39 -0.07
C GLY A 51 2.86 18.51 -0.80
N ASN A 52 1.80 18.04 -0.13
CA ASN A 52 0.83 17.04 -0.62
C ASN A 52 0.11 17.36 -1.95
N ALA A 53 0.04 18.63 -2.38
CA ALA A 53 -0.78 19.06 -3.51
C ALA A 53 -0.57 18.28 -4.83
N PRO A 54 0.66 17.91 -5.23
CA PRO A 54 0.87 17.09 -6.42
C PRO A 54 0.32 15.66 -6.27
N LYS A 55 0.46 15.04 -5.09
CA LYS A 55 -0.17 13.74 -4.78
C LYS A 55 -1.69 13.83 -4.90
N GLU A 56 -2.30 14.92 -4.40
CA GLU A 56 -3.75 15.09 -4.50
C GLU A 56 -4.24 15.19 -5.94
N LYS A 57 -3.46 15.78 -6.85
CA LYS A 57 -3.81 15.82 -8.27
C LYS A 57 -3.90 14.42 -8.86
N VAL A 58 -2.89 13.58 -8.60
CA VAL A 58 -2.86 12.18 -9.07
C VAL A 58 -4.03 11.38 -8.49
N VAL A 59 -4.30 11.53 -7.19
CA VAL A 59 -5.43 10.85 -6.53
C VAL A 59 -6.76 11.34 -7.08
N ARG A 60 -6.94 12.64 -7.29
CA ARG A 60 -8.17 13.19 -7.88
C ARG A 60 -8.42 12.65 -9.28
N GLN A 61 -7.38 12.52 -10.10
CA GLN A 61 -7.51 11.93 -11.44
C GLN A 61 -8.01 10.48 -11.34
N ALA A 62 -7.32 9.63 -10.57
CA ALA A 62 -7.71 8.24 -10.39
C ALA A 62 -9.13 8.08 -9.81
N VAL A 63 -9.55 8.97 -8.91
CA VAL A 63 -10.91 9.02 -8.37
C VAL A 63 -11.91 9.45 -9.43
N ALA A 64 -11.60 10.45 -10.25
CA ALA A 64 -12.48 10.90 -11.34
C ALA A 64 -12.74 9.77 -12.34
N ASP A 65 -11.67 9.10 -12.78
CA ASP A 65 -11.75 7.96 -13.72
C ASP A 65 -12.55 6.81 -13.14
N PHE A 66 -12.38 6.53 -11.84
CA PHE A 66 -13.19 5.56 -11.12
C PHE A 66 -14.67 5.96 -11.10
N THR A 67 -15.00 7.19 -10.68
CA THR A 67 -16.41 7.62 -10.58
C THR A 67 -17.11 7.70 -11.94
N ALA A 68 -16.37 8.00 -13.02
CA ALA A 68 -16.89 7.95 -14.38
C ALA A 68 -17.28 6.52 -14.80
N ALA A 69 -16.51 5.52 -14.37
CA ALA A 69 -16.79 4.10 -14.63
C ALA A 69 -17.87 3.50 -13.69
N HIS A 70 -18.19 4.17 -12.58
CA HIS A 70 -19.09 3.65 -11.55
C HIS A 70 -20.20 4.66 -11.20
N GLN A 71 -21.30 4.58 -11.97
CA GLN A 71 -22.48 5.41 -11.75
C GLN A 71 -23.06 5.22 -10.35
N GLY A 72 -23.48 6.32 -9.71
CA GLY A 72 -24.05 6.31 -8.37
C GLY A 72 -23.05 6.08 -7.23
N VAL A 73 -21.74 6.14 -7.50
CA VAL A 73 -20.68 6.04 -6.49
C VAL A 73 -20.08 7.42 -6.20
N LYS A 74 -19.92 7.75 -4.92
CA LYS A 74 -19.18 8.92 -4.44
C LYS A 74 -17.91 8.47 -3.73
N VAL A 75 -16.82 9.20 -3.90
CA VAL A 75 -15.56 8.95 -3.18
C VAL A 75 -15.20 10.17 -2.36
N THR A 76 -14.99 9.97 -1.05
CA THR A 76 -14.49 11.00 -0.16
C THR A 76 -13.07 10.63 0.29
N VAL A 77 -12.10 11.51 0.02
CA VAL A 77 -10.70 11.30 0.39
C VAL A 77 -10.32 12.21 1.55
N ASP A 78 -9.88 11.63 2.67
CA ASP A 78 -9.29 12.37 3.79
C ASP A 78 -7.78 12.16 3.82
N TYR A 79 -7.01 13.25 3.92
CA TYR A 79 -5.56 13.19 4.13
C TYR A 79 -5.21 13.26 5.61
N ILE A 80 -4.63 12.18 6.13
CA ILE A 80 -4.33 12.01 7.55
C ILE A 80 -2.85 12.27 7.83
N PRO A 81 -2.50 13.08 8.85
CA PRO A 81 -1.12 13.19 9.30
C PRO A 81 -0.59 11.83 9.76
N VAL A 82 0.67 11.54 9.44
CA VAL A 82 1.34 10.28 9.81
C VAL A 82 1.37 10.11 11.33
N ASP A 83 1.65 11.20 12.06
CA ASP A 83 1.77 11.20 13.53
C ASP A 83 0.44 10.87 14.24
N THR A 84 -0.70 11.21 13.62
CA THR A 84 -2.03 11.03 14.22
C THR A 84 -2.77 9.80 13.68
N ARG A 85 -2.08 8.90 12.97
CA ARG A 85 -2.71 7.77 12.27
C ARG A 85 -3.48 6.81 13.20
N ALA A 86 -2.85 6.44 14.32
CA ALA A 86 -3.43 5.50 15.28
C ALA A 86 -4.71 6.07 15.92
N GLN A 87 -4.70 7.36 16.24
CA GLN A 87 -5.86 8.08 16.79
C GLN A 87 -7.04 8.09 15.80
N ARG A 88 -6.77 8.21 14.49
CA ARG A 88 -7.84 8.20 13.47
C ARG A 88 -8.47 6.82 13.30
N VAL A 89 -7.67 5.76 13.28
CA VAL A 89 -8.16 4.37 13.22
C VAL A 89 -9.03 4.05 14.44
N GLU A 90 -8.55 4.44 15.62
CA GLU A 90 -9.29 4.25 16.87
C GLU A 90 -10.58 5.08 16.92
N ALA A 91 -10.56 6.34 16.45
CA ALA A 91 -11.75 7.17 16.37
C ALA A 91 -12.82 6.60 15.42
N ASP A 92 -12.44 5.99 14.30
CA ASP A 92 -13.40 5.33 13.41
C ASP A 92 -13.98 4.06 14.02
N ARG A 93 -13.14 3.25 14.69
CA ARG A 93 -13.60 2.09 15.47
C ARG A 93 -14.64 2.52 16.50
N ARG A 94 -14.42 3.63 17.21
CA ARG A 94 -15.36 4.21 18.19
C ARG A 94 -16.62 4.81 17.56
N ARG A 95 -16.51 5.48 16.41
CA ARG A 95 -17.67 6.07 15.69
C ARG A 95 -18.68 5.02 15.21
N ARG A 96 -18.25 3.78 14.99
CA ARG A 96 -19.16 2.66 14.68
C ARG A 96 -19.93 2.16 15.91
N GLY A 97 -19.64 2.68 17.12
CA GLY A 97 -20.32 2.36 18.37
C GLY A 97 -21.06 3.51 19.07
N ALA A 98 -20.79 4.78 18.76
CA ALA A 98 -21.53 5.92 19.33
C ALA A 98 -21.38 7.22 18.52
N ARG A 99 -22.36 8.13 18.66
CA ARG A 99 -22.47 9.44 17.99
C ARG A 99 -21.31 10.40 18.35
N ARG A 100 -21.07 11.30 17.39
CA ARG A 100 -19.94 12.22 17.21
C ARG A 100 -19.57 13.06 18.44
N ASP A 101 -18.27 13.32 18.57
CA ASP A 101 -17.79 14.65 18.95
C ASP A 101 -16.53 15.09 18.18
N GLY A 102 -16.41 16.41 18.06
CA GLY A 102 -15.49 17.14 17.20
C GLY A 102 -14.04 17.17 17.70
N ILE A 103 -13.09 17.06 16.78
CA ILE A 103 -11.65 17.13 17.07
C ILE A 103 -11.12 18.46 16.50
N ARG A 104 -10.67 19.35 17.39
CA ARG A 104 -9.94 20.57 17.05
C ARG A 104 -8.52 20.22 16.57
N ARG A 105 -8.11 20.83 15.46
CA ARG A 105 -6.76 20.74 14.87
C ARG A 105 -5.74 21.52 15.71
N ARG A 106 -4.61 20.89 16.04
CA ARG A 106 -3.39 21.60 16.47
C ARG A 106 -2.48 21.73 15.23
N LEU A 107 -2.14 22.96 14.86
CA LEU A 107 -1.25 23.27 13.74
C LEU A 107 0.20 22.97 14.17
N GLN A 108 0.95 22.28 13.32
CA GLN A 108 2.39 22.03 13.49
C GLN A 108 3.16 23.25 12.94
N PRO A 109 4.21 23.75 13.62
CA PRO A 109 4.96 24.90 13.14
C PRO A 109 5.77 24.56 11.87
N PRO A 110 6.03 25.55 10.99
CA PRO A 110 6.74 25.31 9.73
C PRO A 110 8.21 24.92 9.99
N GLY A 111 8.64 23.81 9.39
CA GLY A 111 10.04 23.37 9.41
C GLY A 111 10.95 24.35 8.67
N ARG A 112 12.12 24.66 9.25
CA ARG A 112 13.18 25.47 8.61
C ARG A 112 13.59 24.85 7.27
N ARG A 113 13.56 25.63 6.19
CA ARG A 113 14.20 25.26 4.91
C ARG A 113 15.71 25.16 5.12
N LEU A 114 16.25 23.97 4.92
CA LEU A 114 17.69 23.79 4.72
C LEU A 114 18.08 24.53 3.43
N ARG A 115 19.09 25.42 3.49
CA ARG A 115 19.66 26.06 2.31
C ARG A 115 20.25 24.96 1.43
N GLN A 116 19.74 24.79 0.21
CA GLN A 116 20.37 23.89 -0.75
C GLN A 116 21.70 24.52 -1.18
N GLY A 117 22.81 23.96 -0.70
CA GLY A 117 24.14 24.34 -1.15
C GLY A 117 24.32 23.97 -2.63
N GLN A 118 24.93 24.85 -3.41
CA GLN A 118 25.25 24.66 -4.83
C GLN A 118 26.42 23.68 -5.04
N GLY A 119 26.39 22.52 -4.38
CA GLY A 119 27.36 21.45 -4.58
C GLY A 119 26.90 20.46 -5.65
N ARG A 120 27.83 19.89 -6.42
CA ARG A 120 27.54 18.74 -7.29
C ARG A 120 27.28 17.51 -6.42
N VAL A 121 26.02 17.26 -6.09
CA VAL A 121 25.60 16.06 -5.36
C VAL A 121 25.54 14.87 -6.32
N ARG A 122 26.16 13.75 -5.96
CA ARG A 122 26.00 12.46 -6.62
C ARG A 122 25.35 11.47 -5.65
N VAL A 123 24.53 10.58 -6.19
CA VAL A 123 23.89 9.50 -5.43
C VAL A 123 24.55 8.19 -5.84
N VAL A 124 24.93 7.38 -4.86
CA VAL A 124 25.48 6.03 -5.03
C VAL A 124 24.80 5.08 -4.04
N PRO A 125 24.69 3.78 -4.34
CA PRO A 125 24.25 2.80 -3.36
C PRO A 125 25.14 2.81 -2.11
N LEU A 126 24.54 2.50 -0.95
CA LEU A 126 25.31 2.35 0.27
C LEU A 126 26.23 1.12 0.14
N PRO A 127 27.54 1.23 0.41
CA PRO A 127 28.45 0.09 0.29
C PRO A 127 28.13 -0.97 1.35
N GLY A 128 28.26 -2.24 0.96
CA GLY A 128 28.15 -3.39 1.83
C GLY A 128 29.41 -3.60 2.69
N ARG A 129 29.44 -4.72 3.41
CA ARG A 129 30.53 -5.05 4.33
C ARG A 129 31.81 -5.45 3.58
N LYS A 130 31.69 -6.06 2.39
CA LYS A 130 32.84 -6.38 1.54
C LYS A 130 32.91 -5.45 0.33
N LYS A 131 34.11 -5.30 -0.22
CA LYS A 131 34.35 -4.52 -1.43
C LYS A 131 33.49 -5.06 -2.58
N GLY A 132 32.72 -4.17 -3.22
CA GLY A 132 31.84 -4.51 -4.34
C GLY A 132 30.42 -4.93 -3.92
N GLU A 133 30.16 -5.15 -2.64
CA GLU A 133 28.80 -5.41 -2.14
C GLU A 133 28.02 -4.10 -1.96
N ILE A 134 26.69 -4.20 -2.05
CA ILE A 134 25.74 -3.15 -1.69
C ILE A 134 25.07 -3.56 -0.38
N ALA A 135 24.94 -2.63 0.56
CA ALA A 135 24.21 -2.88 1.79
C ALA A 135 22.71 -3.04 1.47
N PRO A 136 22.02 -4.04 2.05
CA PRO A 136 20.58 -4.18 1.91
C PRO A 136 19.86 -2.89 2.30
N ALA A 137 19.00 -2.39 1.42
CA ALA A 137 18.12 -1.29 1.78
C ALA A 137 16.91 -1.78 2.56
N PHE A 138 16.42 -0.95 3.47
CA PHE A 138 15.10 -1.18 4.06
C PHE A 138 14.00 -0.95 3.01
N ALA A 139 13.23 -1.98 2.71
CA ALA A 139 12.10 -2.00 1.78
C ALA A 139 10.87 -1.29 2.37
N GLY A 140 10.99 0.02 2.62
CA GLY A 140 9.87 0.84 3.07
C GLY A 140 8.83 1.11 1.97
N GLY A 141 7.82 1.91 2.28
CA GLY A 141 6.83 2.34 1.31
C GLY A 141 5.46 2.63 1.92
N ASN A 142 4.48 2.85 1.05
CA ASN A 142 3.09 3.07 1.42
C ASN A 142 2.23 1.96 0.83
N ASN A 143 1.38 1.36 1.67
CA ASN A 143 0.41 0.36 1.25
C ASN A 143 -1.01 0.95 1.28
N ILE A 144 -1.87 0.48 0.38
CA ILE A 144 -3.30 0.78 0.39
C ILE A 144 -4.04 -0.50 0.75
N GLY A 145 -4.86 -0.45 1.80
CA GLY A 145 -5.62 -1.59 2.29
C GLY A 145 -7.12 -1.36 2.24
N VAL A 146 -7.88 -2.43 2.01
CA VAL A 146 -9.35 -2.44 2.10
C VAL A 146 -9.75 -2.99 3.46
N LEU A 147 -10.43 -2.17 4.27
CA LEU A 147 -10.89 -2.58 5.59
C LEU A 147 -11.93 -3.72 5.47
N ARG A 148 -11.79 -4.77 6.30
CA ARG A 148 -12.73 -5.91 6.35
C ARG A 148 -14.18 -5.49 6.59
N SER A 149 -14.38 -4.38 7.30
CA SER A 149 -15.68 -3.85 7.70
C SER A 149 -16.39 -3.02 6.62
N THR A 150 -15.86 -2.95 5.39
CA THR A 150 -16.53 -2.24 4.29
C THR A 150 -17.76 -3.02 3.81
N GLY A 151 -18.89 -2.31 3.64
CA GLY A 151 -20.07 -2.84 2.95
C GLY A 151 -19.99 -2.75 1.42
N HIS A 152 -18.91 -2.15 0.89
CA HIS A 152 -18.67 -1.91 -0.54
C HIS A 152 -17.30 -2.48 -0.95
N ARG A 153 -17.03 -3.75 -0.62
CA ARG A 153 -15.75 -4.43 -0.88
C ARG A 153 -15.33 -4.46 -2.34
N THR A 154 -16.21 -4.80 -3.27
CA THR A 154 -15.97 -4.87 -4.72
C THR A 154 -15.54 -3.49 -5.24
N LEU A 155 -16.31 -2.44 -4.91
CA LEU A 155 -15.98 -1.07 -5.31
C LEU A 155 -14.68 -0.58 -4.64
N ALA A 156 -14.45 -0.91 -3.38
CA ALA A 156 -13.24 -0.54 -2.65
C ALA A 156 -11.99 -1.23 -3.23
N VAL A 157 -12.09 -2.49 -3.63
CA VAL A 157 -11.01 -3.23 -4.29
C VAL A 157 -10.71 -2.63 -5.66
N ASP A 158 -11.72 -2.29 -6.46
CA ASP A 158 -11.48 -1.67 -7.77
C ASP A 158 -10.81 -0.29 -7.63
N LEU A 159 -11.32 0.56 -6.74
CA LEU A 159 -10.70 1.85 -6.45
C LEU A 159 -9.25 1.67 -5.97
N THR A 160 -8.97 0.67 -5.13
CA THR A 160 -7.61 0.35 -4.68
C THR A 160 -6.69 -0.03 -5.84
N LYS A 161 -7.17 -0.85 -6.78
CA LYS A 161 -6.40 -1.21 -7.99
C LYS A 161 -6.04 0.00 -8.83
N ARG A 162 -6.93 0.98 -8.93
CA ARG A 162 -6.66 2.24 -9.65
C ARG A 162 -5.66 3.11 -8.91
N LEU A 163 -5.87 3.32 -7.60
CA LEU A 163 -4.98 4.16 -6.77
C LEU A 163 -3.56 3.58 -6.63
N ALA A 164 -3.42 2.26 -6.63
CA ALA A 164 -2.13 1.56 -6.54
C ALA A 164 -1.57 1.12 -7.91
N GLY A 165 -2.32 1.36 -8.99
CA GLY A 165 -2.00 0.87 -10.33
C GLY A 165 -0.81 1.58 -10.97
N LYS A 166 -0.32 1.02 -12.07
CA LYS A 166 0.86 1.53 -12.80
C LYS A 166 0.72 3.00 -13.19
N GLU A 167 -0.46 3.42 -13.63
CA GLU A 167 -0.73 4.81 -14.01
C GLU A 167 -0.60 5.77 -12.82
N ALA A 168 -1.27 5.46 -11.70
CA ALA A 168 -1.15 6.25 -10.48
C ALA A 168 0.30 6.29 -9.97
N GLN A 169 1.03 5.17 -10.03
CA GLN A 169 2.43 5.13 -9.65
C GLN A 169 3.34 5.98 -10.56
N ARG A 170 3.10 5.99 -11.88
CA ARG A 170 3.80 6.92 -12.79
C ARG A 170 3.53 8.37 -12.42
N GLY A 171 2.27 8.72 -12.18
CA GLY A 171 1.86 10.06 -11.76
C GLY A 171 2.52 10.48 -10.44
N LEU A 172 2.54 9.59 -9.45
CA LEU A 172 3.19 9.85 -8.16
C LEU A 172 4.71 9.99 -8.30
N PHE A 173 5.34 9.20 -9.16
CA PHE A 173 6.76 9.36 -9.48
C PHE A 173 7.05 10.72 -10.13
N ASP A 174 6.27 11.12 -11.13
CA ASP A 174 6.46 12.39 -11.82
C ASP A 174 6.16 13.61 -10.92
N ALA A 175 5.18 13.48 -10.05
CA ALA A 175 4.73 14.56 -9.17
C ALA A 175 5.61 14.74 -7.93
N MET A 176 6.10 13.63 -7.35
CA MET A 176 6.70 13.62 -6.00
C MET A 176 8.01 12.83 -5.93
N GLY A 177 8.43 12.15 -6.99
CA GLY A 177 9.61 11.28 -6.99
C GLY A 177 9.39 9.94 -6.29
N PHE A 178 8.14 9.55 -6.02
CA PHE A 178 7.82 8.26 -5.39
C PHE A 178 8.18 7.11 -6.32
N LEU A 179 9.16 6.31 -5.92
CA LEU A 179 9.64 5.20 -6.75
C LEU A 179 8.53 4.14 -6.93
N PRO A 180 8.24 3.72 -8.17
CA PRO A 180 7.24 2.68 -8.44
C PRO A 180 7.64 1.32 -7.86
N THR A 181 6.64 0.56 -7.40
CA THR A 181 6.81 -0.81 -6.91
C THR A 181 6.84 -1.82 -8.07
N PHE A 182 6.12 -1.56 -9.16
CA PHE A 182 6.17 -2.36 -10.38
C PHE A 182 7.55 -2.24 -11.06
N ALA A 183 8.22 -3.37 -11.29
CA ALA A 183 9.57 -3.40 -11.83
C ALA A 183 9.68 -2.75 -13.23
N ASP A 184 8.69 -2.96 -14.10
CA ASP A 184 8.66 -2.37 -15.44
C ASP A 184 8.48 -0.84 -15.40
N VAL A 185 7.58 -0.34 -14.54
CA VAL A 185 7.38 1.10 -14.33
C VAL A 185 8.62 1.75 -13.69
N ARG A 186 9.28 1.04 -12.77
CA ARG A 186 10.52 1.50 -12.14
C ARG A 186 11.68 1.54 -13.14
N ALA A 187 11.77 0.57 -14.05
CA ALA A 187 12.74 0.58 -15.14
C ALA A 187 12.50 1.73 -16.13
N GLU A 188 11.24 2.02 -16.46
CA GLU A 188 10.84 3.20 -17.26
C GLU A 188 11.29 4.50 -16.59
N ALA A 189 11.01 4.64 -15.29
CA ALA A 189 11.44 5.80 -14.49
C ALA A 189 12.97 5.98 -14.53
N ALA A 190 13.74 4.90 -14.37
CA ALA A 190 15.21 4.94 -14.41
C ALA A 190 15.79 5.30 -15.79
N LYS A 191 15.12 4.91 -16.88
CA LYS A 191 15.47 5.35 -18.25
C LYS A 191 15.24 6.84 -18.44
N ARG A 192 14.08 7.34 -17.98
CA ARG A 192 13.67 8.74 -18.14
C ARG A 192 14.39 9.71 -17.19
N ARG A 193 14.84 9.22 -16.03
CA ARG A 193 15.53 9.99 -14.99
C ARG A 193 16.78 9.25 -14.52
N PRO A 194 17.97 9.52 -15.13
CA PRO A 194 19.19 8.80 -14.81
C PRO A 194 19.60 8.83 -13.32
N TYR A 195 19.22 9.87 -12.56
CA TYR A 195 19.47 9.96 -11.13
C TYR A 195 18.74 8.87 -10.31
N VAL A 196 17.74 8.20 -10.89
CA VAL A 196 16.99 7.11 -10.24
C VAL A 196 17.76 5.79 -10.26
N LYS A 197 18.70 5.61 -11.20
CA LYS A 197 19.45 4.35 -11.37
C LYS A 197 20.11 3.83 -10.09
N PRO A 198 20.78 4.66 -9.26
CA PRO A 198 21.35 4.19 -7.99
C PRO A 198 20.30 3.60 -7.05
N PHE A 199 19.10 4.19 -6.97
CA PHE A 199 18.03 3.68 -6.11
C PHE A 199 17.49 2.34 -6.59
N VAL A 200 17.32 2.19 -7.91
CA VAL A 200 16.90 0.92 -8.52
C VAL A 200 17.95 -0.16 -8.28
N HIS A 201 19.23 0.17 -8.46
CA HIS A 201 20.33 -0.76 -8.18
C HIS A 201 20.33 -1.21 -6.72
N THR A 202 20.11 -0.29 -5.77
CA THR A 202 19.98 -0.65 -4.35
C THR A 202 18.81 -1.59 -4.07
N LEU A 203 17.65 -1.37 -4.71
CA LEU A 203 16.49 -2.25 -4.54
C LEU A 203 16.72 -3.63 -5.14
N ASP A 204 17.32 -3.69 -6.33
CA ASP A 204 17.61 -4.93 -7.04
C ASP A 204 18.74 -5.74 -6.37
N ALA A 205 19.59 -5.09 -5.56
CA ALA A 205 20.63 -5.74 -4.75
C ALA A 205 20.09 -6.53 -3.54
N GLY A 206 18.78 -6.47 -3.26
CA GLY A 206 18.15 -7.20 -2.17
C GLY A 206 17.69 -6.28 -1.04
N ALA A 207 16.57 -5.59 -1.24
CA ALA A 207 15.94 -4.84 -0.16
C ALA A 207 15.27 -5.79 0.86
N GLU A 208 15.45 -5.50 2.13
CA GLU A 208 14.91 -6.29 3.24
C GLU A 208 13.80 -5.53 3.96
N PHE A 209 12.81 -6.26 4.44
CA PHE A 209 11.76 -5.72 5.28
C PHE A 209 11.85 -6.29 6.69
N VAL A 210 11.24 -5.57 7.61
CA VAL A 210 11.05 -6.03 8.98
C VAL A 210 10.16 -7.27 9.04
N PRO A 211 10.23 -8.10 10.09
CA PRO A 211 9.36 -9.26 10.25
C PRO A 211 7.89 -8.90 10.09
N VAL A 212 7.17 -9.64 9.23
CA VAL A 212 5.73 -9.44 8.98
C VAL A 212 4.91 -10.14 10.05
N THR A 213 5.04 -9.69 11.30
CA THR A 213 4.34 -10.24 12.47
C THR A 213 3.74 -9.12 13.33
N PRO A 214 2.69 -9.40 14.11
CA PRO A 214 2.16 -8.44 15.09
C PRO A 214 3.23 -7.99 16.11
N GLY A 215 4.16 -8.88 16.47
CA GLY A 215 5.24 -8.60 17.42
C GLY A 215 6.13 -7.43 16.99
N TRP A 216 6.38 -7.28 15.68
CA TRP A 216 7.19 -6.16 15.18
C TRP A 216 6.59 -4.79 15.52
N ALA A 217 5.26 -4.64 15.47
CA ALA A 217 4.61 -3.38 15.82
C ALA A 217 4.87 -2.97 17.28
N THR A 218 4.98 -3.95 18.18
CA THR A 218 5.37 -3.73 19.57
C THR A 218 6.83 -3.29 19.67
N VAL A 219 7.73 -3.98 18.97
CA VAL A 219 9.17 -3.64 18.94
C VAL A 219 9.41 -2.21 18.46
N ASP A 220 8.75 -1.82 17.37
CA ASP A 220 8.86 -0.47 16.78
C ASP A 220 8.32 0.60 17.74
N ALA A 221 7.13 0.37 18.32
CA ALA A 221 6.51 1.30 19.26
C ALA A 221 7.32 1.49 20.56
N SER A 222 8.06 0.47 20.99
CA SER A 222 8.91 0.53 22.18
C SER A 222 10.30 1.13 21.94
N LEU A 223 10.62 1.57 20.72
CA LEU A 223 11.89 2.21 20.37
C LEU A 223 13.13 1.36 20.74
N VAL A 224 13.01 0.04 20.62
CA VAL A 224 14.08 -0.91 21.02
C VAL A 224 15.39 -0.61 20.27
N LEU A 225 15.34 -0.53 18.94
CA LEU A 225 16.52 -0.26 18.10
C LEU A 225 17.06 1.17 18.25
N PRO A 226 16.23 2.24 18.21
CA PRO A 226 16.71 3.60 18.49
C PRO A 226 17.43 3.71 19.84
N THR A 227 16.90 3.08 20.88
CA THR A 227 17.52 3.09 22.21
C THR A 227 18.88 2.39 22.19
N MET A 228 18.96 1.20 21.57
CA MET A 228 20.23 0.47 21.40
C MET A 228 21.30 1.36 20.74
N TYR A 229 20.98 2.00 19.61
CA TYR A 229 21.91 2.88 18.91
C TYR A 229 22.33 4.09 19.77
N GLN A 230 21.40 4.69 20.51
CA GLN A 230 21.72 5.79 21.42
C GLN A 230 22.68 5.37 22.53
N GLN A 231 22.52 4.18 23.12
CA GLN A 231 23.45 3.69 24.16
C GLN A 231 24.86 3.46 23.61
N ILE A 232 24.96 2.94 22.38
CA ILE A 232 26.24 2.71 21.70
C ILE A 232 26.93 4.04 21.38
N VAL A 233 26.25 4.94 20.68
CA VAL A 233 26.83 6.22 20.20
C VAL A 233 27.21 7.13 21.37
N SER A 234 26.47 7.07 22.49
CA SER A 234 26.79 7.84 23.70
C SER A 234 27.89 7.22 24.57
N GLY A 235 28.40 6.03 24.22
CA GLY A 235 29.42 5.31 24.99
C GLY A 235 28.91 4.72 26.32
N ARG A 236 27.60 4.79 26.59
CA ARG A 236 27.00 4.24 27.83
C ARG A 236 27.08 2.72 27.89
N LYS A 237 27.09 2.05 26.74
CA LYS A 237 27.24 0.59 26.63
C LYS A 237 28.13 0.24 25.44
N SER A 238 28.81 -0.89 25.54
CA SER A 238 29.46 -1.53 24.39
C SER A 238 28.40 -2.00 23.38
N VAL A 239 28.84 -2.25 22.15
CA VAL A 239 27.99 -2.82 21.08
C VAL A 239 27.34 -4.12 21.56
N ASP A 240 28.12 -5.05 22.09
CA ASP A 240 27.62 -6.36 22.53
C ASP A 240 26.59 -6.25 23.66
N ALA A 241 26.85 -5.39 24.65
CA ALA A 241 25.94 -5.21 25.78
C ALA A 241 24.60 -4.59 25.35
N ALA A 242 24.63 -3.57 24.49
CA ALA A 242 23.43 -2.95 23.97
C ALA A 242 22.64 -3.88 23.04
N ALA A 243 23.34 -4.64 22.18
CA ALA A 243 22.72 -5.60 21.27
C ALA A 243 22.05 -6.76 22.02
N ALA A 244 22.70 -7.32 23.05
CA ALA A 244 22.13 -8.39 23.85
C ALA A 244 20.85 -7.94 24.60
N GLU A 245 20.81 -6.69 25.06
CA GLU A 245 19.60 -6.13 25.68
C GLU A 245 18.47 -5.94 24.67
N ALA A 246 18.77 -5.39 23.50
CA ALA A 246 17.79 -5.25 22.42
C ALA A 246 17.23 -6.60 21.98
N ALA A 247 18.09 -7.62 21.84
CA ALA A 247 17.68 -8.98 21.49
C ALA A 247 16.68 -9.54 22.50
N ARG A 248 16.98 -9.47 23.82
CA ARG A 248 16.04 -9.92 24.86
C ARG A 248 14.69 -9.20 24.81
N ALA A 249 14.70 -7.89 24.54
CA ALA A 249 13.47 -7.12 24.40
C ALA A 249 12.65 -7.56 23.18
N MET A 250 13.32 -7.88 22.06
CA MET A 250 12.67 -8.40 20.85
C MET A 250 12.12 -9.80 21.06
N ASP A 251 12.87 -10.72 21.68
CA ASP A 251 12.40 -12.07 21.98
C ASP A 251 11.11 -12.04 22.81
N GLY A 252 11.07 -11.17 23.84
CA GLY A 252 9.89 -10.95 24.66
C GLY A 252 8.68 -10.38 23.89
N ALA A 253 8.90 -9.69 22.77
CA ALA A 253 7.83 -9.17 21.92
C ALA A 253 7.38 -10.18 20.85
N PHE A 254 8.28 -11.02 20.36
CA PHE A 254 7.97 -12.04 19.35
C PHE A 254 7.36 -13.32 19.94
N HIS A 255 7.59 -13.61 21.22
CA HIS A 255 7.03 -14.79 21.90
C HIS A 255 5.61 -14.59 22.47
N LYS A 256 4.95 -13.46 22.18
CA LYS A 256 3.57 -13.15 22.59
C LYS A 256 2.60 -13.37 21.43
#